data_AF-A0AAV4FKN0-F1
#
_entry.id   AF-A0AAV4FKN0-F1
#
_cell.length_a   1.000
_cell.length_b   1.000
_cell.length_c   1.000
_cell.angle_alpha   90.00
_cell.angle_beta   90.00
_cell.angle_gamma   90.00
#
_symmetry.space_group_name_H-M   'P 1'
#
loop_
_entity.id
_entity.type
_entity.pdbx_description
1 polymer ?
#
loop_
_entity_poly.entity_id
_entity_poly.type
_entity_poly.pdbx_seq_one_letter_code
_entity_poly.pdbx_strand_id
1 'polypeptide(L)'
;MASRSPSKPKRNRVNPEPPDSPRRPEVDKQGDLQKMPDETGRSSRTPSLVYIATALANMGGFLTGYNLGIVGVVVVVVVVVVVVVVVVVVVVVVEVIVVVVVVVVQIYEYLTAIIIVVVVVVVVVVVVVVVVVVVVVVIVVVVVVAAK
;
A
#
# COMPACT_ATOMS: atom_id res chain seq x y z
N MET A 1 -18.95 -5.05 -44.79
CA MET A 1 -18.35 -6.38 -44.62
C MET A 1 -17.71 -6.43 -43.24
N ALA A 2 -18.35 -7.10 -42.28
CA ALA A 2 -17.96 -7.09 -40.87
C ALA A 2 -17.01 -8.26 -40.55
N SER A 3 -15.79 -7.93 -40.11
CA SER A 3 -14.80 -8.89 -39.62
C SER A 3 -15.19 -9.35 -38.20
N ARG A 4 -15.58 -10.62 -38.07
CA ARG A 4 -15.85 -11.28 -36.79
C ARG A 4 -14.53 -11.79 -36.21
N SER A 5 -14.11 -11.22 -35.08
CA SER A 5 -12.92 -11.66 -34.34
C SER A 5 -13.24 -12.89 -33.46
N PRO A 6 -12.38 -13.92 -33.41
CA PRO A 6 -12.68 -15.18 -32.73
C PRO A 6 -12.57 -15.08 -31.21
N SER A 7 -13.63 -15.51 -30.53
CA SER A 7 -13.71 -15.67 -29.07
C SER A 7 -12.77 -16.77 -28.58
N LYS A 8 -11.86 -16.44 -27.66
CA LYS A 8 -11.01 -17.42 -26.98
C LYS A 8 -11.81 -18.24 -25.95
N PRO A 9 -11.54 -19.55 -25.79
CA PRO A 9 -12.25 -20.41 -24.87
C PRO A 9 -11.87 -20.12 -23.40
N LYS A 10 -12.89 -19.95 -22.56
CA LYS A 10 -12.79 -19.97 -21.08
C LYS A 10 -12.24 -21.32 -20.64
N ARG A 11 -10.97 -21.36 -20.20
CA ARG A 11 -10.46 -22.49 -19.42
C ARG A 11 -11.03 -22.40 -18.01
N ASN A 12 -12.00 -23.28 -17.71
CA ASN A 12 -12.33 -23.68 -16.35
C ASN A 12 -11.07 -24.28 -15.70
N ARG A 13 -10.38 -23.49 -14.87
CA ARG A 13 -9.40 -24.04 -13.93
C ARG A 13 -10.19 -24.55 -12.73
N VAL A 14 -10.31 -25.87 -12.67
CA VAL A 14 -10.64 -26.64 -11.47
C VAL A 14 -9.65 -26.21 -10.39
N ASN A 15 -10.18 -25.76 -9.26
CA ASN A 15 -9.43 -25.38 -8.07
C ASN A 15 -9.16 -26.67 -7.28
N PRO A 16 -7.92 -27.20 -7.22
CA PRO A 16 -7.62 -28.33 -6.35
C PRO A 16 -7.69 -27.87 -4.90
N GLU A 17 -8.50 -28.55 -4.08
CA GLU A 17 -8.52 -28.37 -2.63
C GLU A 17 -7.11 -28.58 -2.04
N PRO A 18 -6.73 -27.78 -1.03
CA PRO A 18 -5.46 -27.97 -0.34
C PRO A 18 -5.46 -29.29 0.45
N PRO A 19 -4.35 -30.05 0.43
CA PRO A 19 -4.21 -31.26 1.22
C PRO A 19 -4.24 -30.96 2.72
N ASP A 20 -4.93 -31.85 3.43
CA ASP A 20 -5.07 -32.00 4.88
C ASP A 20 -4.10 -31.20 5.75
N SER A 21 -4.67 -30.27 6.52
CA SER A 21 -3.99 -29.64 7.65
C SER A 21 -3.68 -30.72 8.71
N PRO A 22 -2.46 -30.79 9.26
CA PRO A 22 -2.14 -31.72 10.33
C PRO A 22 -3.07 -31.51 11.54
N ARG A 23 -3.70 -32.60 11.98
CA ARG A 23 -4.51 -32.68 13.20
C ARG A 23 -3.78 -32.00 14.37
N ARG A 24 -4.43 -31.00 14.97
CA ARG A 24 -4.10 -30.49 16.30
C ARG A 24 -4.07 -31.68 17.28
N PRO A 25 -3.00 -31.86 18.08
CA PRO A 25 -3.06 -32.74 19.23
C PRO A 25 -4.11 -32.21 20.23
N GLU A 26 -5.12 -33.01 20.51
CA GLU A 26 -5.95 -32.89 21.71
C GLU A 26 -5.03 -32.93 22.93
N VAL A 27 -4.96 -31.81 23.64
CA VAL A 27 -4.31 -31.74 24.95
C VAL A 27 -5.33 -32.27 25.95
N ASP A 28 -5.31 -33.58 26.15
CA ASP A 28 -6.06 -34.24 27.19
C ASP A 28 -5.57 -33.77 28.56
N LYS A 29 -6.51 -33.19 29.30
CA LYS A 29 -6.40 -32.94 30.73
C LYS A 29 -6.65 -34.26 31.46
N GLN A 30 -5.59 -34.95 31.85
CA GLN A 30 -5.59 -35.99 32.89
C GLN A 30 -4.15 -36.06 33.38
N GLY A 31 -3.81 -35.48 34.53
CA GLY A 31 -4.31 -35.93 35.81
C GLY A 31 -3.39 -37.06 36.26
N ASP A 32 -2.21 -36.71 36.78
CA ASP A 32 -1.51 -37.59 37.72
C ASP A 32 -0.59 -36.80 38.65
N LEU A 33 -0.99 -36.85 39.91
CA LEU A 33 -0.20 -36.56 41.09
C LEU A 33 0.99 -37.52 41.14
N GLN A 34 2.17 -37.09 40.67
CA GLN A 34 3.43 -37.67 41.14
C GLN A 34 4.21 -36.66 41.97
N LYS A 35 3.89 -36.73 43.25
CA LYS A 35 4.69 -36.41 44.42
C LYS A 35 6.18 -36.73 44.18
N MET A 36 7.03 -35.71 44.09
CA MET A 36 8.49 -35.83 44.20
C MET A 36 9.08 -34.64 44.97
N PRO A 37 10.21 -34.86 45.66
CA PRO A 37 10.41 -34.39 47.03
C PRO A 37 11.02 -32.98 47.13
N ASP A 38 10.78 -32.35 48.29
CA ASP A 38 11.52 -31.20 48.78
C ASP A 38 13.03 -31.51 48.85
N GLU A 39 13.79 -31.15 47.81
CA GLU A 39 15.24 -30.95 47.90
C GLU A 39 15.53 -29.51 48.33
N THR A 40 15.18 -29.18 49.58
CA THR A 40 15.73 -28.03 50.30
C THR A 40 17.18 -28.35 50.70
N GLY A 41 18.14 -28.12 49.81
CA GLY A 41 19.53 -28.41 50.15
C GLY A 41 20.62 -28.16 49.12
N ARG A 42 20.35 -27.51 47.98
CA ARG A 42 21.42 -27.14 47.04
C ARG A 42 21.99 -25.77 47.38
N SER A 43 22.98 -25.82 48.27
CA SER A 43 24.17 -24.98 48.29
C SER A 43 24.25 -24.03 47.09
N SER A 44 24.08 -22.74 47.38
CA SER A 44 24.47 -21.61 46.55
C SER A 44 25.97 -21.66 46.27
N ARG A 45 26.40 -22.59 45.42
CA ARG A 45 27.70 -22.49 44.74
C ARG A 45 27.55 -21.36 43.75
N THR A 46 27.90 -20.16 44.20
CA THR A 46 28.27 -19.06 43.32
C THR A 46 29.15 -19.64 42.22
N PRO A 47 28.71 -19.62 40.95
CA PRO A 47 29.56 -20.06 39.87
C PRO A 47 30.80 -19.19 39.95
N SER A 48 31.96 -19.81 40.18
CA SER A 48 33.22 -19.08 40.22
C SER A 48 33.34 -18.31 38.91
N LEU A 49 33.71 -17.03 38.99
CA LEU A 49 33.89 -16.19 37.80
C LEU A 49 34.78 -16.85 36.74
N VAL A 50 35.66 -17.75 37.19
CA VAL A 50 36.49 -18.63 36.35
C VAL A 50 35.64 -19.53 35.44
N TYR A 51 34.55 -20.12 35.93
CA TYR A 51 33.67 -20.98 35.13
C TYR A 51 32.88 -20.17 34.09
N ILE A 52 32.44 -18.95 34.44
CA ILE A 52 31.77 -18.04 33.50
C ILE A 52 32.76 -17.56 32.43
N ALA A 53 33.97 -17.16 32.82
CA ALA A 53 35.02 -16.74 31.90
C ALA A 53 35.45 -17.86 30.94
N THR A 54 35.55 -19.10 31.44
CA THR A 54 35.90 -20.26 30.62
C THR A 54 34.77 -20.66 29.68
N ALA A 55 33.51 -20.57 30.14
CA ALA A 55 32.35 -20.77 29.28
C ALA A 55 32.25 -19.70 28.17
N LEU A 56 32.55 -18.44 28.48
CA LEU A 56 32.56 -17.35 27.51
C LEU A 56 33.70 -17.49 26.49
N ALA A 57 34.89 -17.90 26.94
CA ALA A 57 36.03 -18.19 26.07
C ALA A 57 35.74 -19.36 25.11
N ASN A 58 35.06 -20.40 25.58
CA ASN A 58 34.65 -21.53 24.75
C ASN A 58 33.51 -21.19 23.77
N MET A 59 32.64 -20.22 24.08
CA MET A 59 31.67 -19.68 23.11
C MET A 59 32.33 -18.80 22.05
N GLY A 60 33.42 -18.09 22.38
CA GLY A 60 34.22 -17.33 21.41
C GLY A 60 34.91 -18.21 20.36
N GLY A 61 35.23 -19.46 20.72
CA GLY A 61 35.82 -20.47 19.82
C GLY A 61 34.88 -20.97 18.71
N PHE A 62 33.57 -20.85 18.90
CA PHE A 62 32.60 -21.24 17.87
C PHE A 62 32.71 -20.31 16.65
N LEU A 63 32.94 -19.00 16.85
CA LEU A 63 33.06 -18.02 15.76
C LEU A 63 34.38 -18.08 14.99
N THR A 64 35.42 -18.72 15.54
CA THR A 64 36.75 -18.76 14.94
C THR A 64 36.94 -19.92 13.96
N GLY A 65 36.05 -20.92 13.99
CA GLY A 65 36.10 -22.11 13.12
C GLY A 65 35.06 -22.16 12.00
N TYR A 66 33.95 -21.41 12.09
CA TYR A 66 33.03 -21.26 10.96
C TYR A 66 33.72 -20.41 9.89
N ASN A 67 33.87 -21.00 8.70
CA ASN A 67 34.37 -20.35 7.49
C ASN A 67 33.95 -18.87 7.41
N LEU A 68 34.85 -17.94 7.75
CA LEU A 68 34.62 -16.49 7.62
C LEU A 68 34.12 -16.13 6.22
N GLY A 69 34.48 -16.93 5.21
CA GLY A 69 33.92 -16.85 3.86
C GLY A 69 32.40 -17.03 3.79
N ILE A 70 31.81 -17.98 4.51
CA ILE A 70 30.35 -18.20 4.50
C ILE A 70 29.64 -17.03 5.17
N VAL A 71 30.13 -16.58 6.33
CA VAL A 71 29.54 -15.42 7.03
C VAL A 71 29.63 -14.17 6.16
N GLY A 72 30.77 -13.92 5.52
CA GLY A 72 30.94 -12.82 4.59
C GLY A 72 29.96 -12.87 3.41
N VAL A 73 29.79 -14.04 2.80
CA VAL A 73 28.82 -14.25 1.71
C VAL A 73 27.40 -13.97 2.17
N VAL A 74 26.99 -14.47 3.35
CA VAL A 74 25.65 -14.24 3.90
C VAL A 74 25.42 -12.74 4.14
N VAL A 75 26.40 -12.03 4.71
CA VAL A 75 26.29 -10.57 4.92
C VAL A 75 26.13 -9.85 3.59
N VAL A 76 26.93 -10.18 2.57
CA VAL A 76 26.81 -9.57 1.24
C VAL A 76 25.43 -9.84 0.64
N VAL A 77 24.92 -11.07 0.71
CA VAL A 77 23.58 -11.41 0.22
C VAL A 77 22.51 -10.60 0.95
N VAL A 78 22.58 -10.50 2.28
CA VAL A 78 21.63 -9.70 3.06
C VAL A 78 21.69 -8.23 2.65
N VAL A 79 22.88 -7.67 2.49
CA VAL A 79 23.05 -6.27 2.03
C VAL A 79 22.44 -6.08 0.65
N VAL A 80 22.71 -6.99 -0.30
CA VAL A 80 22.13 -6.93 -1.64
C VAL A 80 20.60 -6.99 -1.58
N VAL A 81 20.03 -7.91 -0.79
CA VAL A 81 18.58 -8.01 -0.61
C VAL A 81 18.01 -6.72 -0.03
N VAL A 82 18.63 -6.14 0.99
CA VAL A 82 18.20 -4.86 1.58
C VAL A 82 18.25 -3.75 0.54
N VAL A 83 19.33 -3.65 -0.25
CA VAL A 83 19.44 -2.64 -1.32
C VAL A 83 18.32 -2.83 -2.34
N VAL A 84 18.05 -4.07 -2.79
CA VAL A 84 16.95 -4.36 -3.73
C VAL A 84 15.61 -3.94 -3.14
N VAL A 85 15.33 -4.28 -1.87
CA VAL A 85 14.09 -3.88 -1.21
C VAL A 85 13.96 -2.35 -1.14
N VAL A 86 15.02 -1.64 -0.77
CA VAL A 86 15.03 -0.18 -0.74
C VAL A 86 14.75 0.39 -2.13
N VAL A 87 15.39 -0.12 -3.18
CA VAL A 87 15.15 0.30 -4.56
C VAL A 87 13.69 0.08 -4.96
N VAL A 88 13.12 -1.09 -4.65
CA VAL A 88 11.71 -1.39 -4.93
C VAL A 88 10.79 -0.41 -4.20
N VAL A 89 11.05 -0.14 -2.91
CA VAL A 89 10.27 0.83 -2.14
C VAL A 89 10.34 2.22 -2.77
N VAL A 90 11.53 2.68 -3.15
CA VAL A 90 11.72 3.97 -3.81
C VAL A 90 10.94 4.03 -5.13
N VAL A 91 11.00 2.98 -5.96
CA VAL A 91 10.25 2.92 -7.22
C VAL A 91 8.74 3.01 -6.97
N VAL A 92 8.21 2.26 -5.99
CA VAL A 92 6.79 2.32 -5.64
C VAL A 92 6.40 3.71 -5.16
N VAL A 93 7.22 4.36 -4.32
CA VAL A 93 6.97 5.72 -3.85
C VAL A 93 6.92 6.70 -5.02
N VAL A 94 7.87 6.61 -5.96
CA VAL A 94 7.90 7.46 -7.16
C VAL A 94 6.66 7.22 -8.02
N GLU A 95 6.27 5.97 -8.25
CA GLU A 95 5.07 5.64 -9.02
C GLU A 95 3.81 6.23 -8.38
N VAL A 96 3.66 6.09 -7.06
CA VAL A 96 2.54 6.68 -6.31
C VAL A 96 2.53 8.20 -6.45
N ILE A 97 3.69 8.87 -6.33
CA ILE A 97 3.79 10.32 -6.53
C ILE A 97 3.36 10.70 -7.95
N VAL A 98 3.81 9.98 -8.98
CA VAL A 98 3.42 10.24 -10.37
C VAL A 98 1.91 10.10 -10.55
N VAL A 99 1.30 9.04 -10.02
CA VAL A 99 -0.16 8.85 -10.08
C VAL A 99 -0.89 10.00 -9.39
N VAL A 100 -0.44 10.41 -8.20
CA VAL A 100 -1.04 11.55 -7.48
C VAL A 100 -0.94 12.83 -8.30
N VAL A 101 0.21 13.13 -8.90
CA VAL A 101 0.39 14.30 -9.75
C VAL A 101 -0.55 14.27 -10.96
N VAL A 102 -0.67 13.13 -11.65
CA VAL A 102 -1.58 12.98 -12.79
C VAL A 102 -3.03 13.24 -12.39
N VAL A 103 -3.48 12.67 -11.27
CA VAL A 103 -4.84 12.90 -10.74
C VAL A 103 -5.08 14.37 -10.43
N VAL A 104 -4.11 15.03 -9.78
CA VAL A 104 -4.19 16.45 -9.44
C VAL A 104 -4.31 17.32 -10.70
N VAL A 105 -3.48 17.06 -11.72
CA VAL A 105 -3.55 17.78 -13.01
C VAL A 105 -4.92 17.60 -13.66
N GLN A 106 -5.44 16.38 -13.69
CA GLN A 106 -6.75 16.09 -14.28
C GLN A 106 -7.90 16.83 -13.57
N ILE A 107 -7.83 16.95 -12.23
CA ILE A 107 -8.80 17.73 -11.45
C ILE A 107 -8.74 19.21 -11.82
N TYR A 108 -7.54 19.79 -11.93
CA TYR A 108 -7.39 21.20 -12.31
C TYR A 108 -7.91 21.50 -13.71
N GLU A 109 -7.64 20.63 -14.68
CA GLU A 109 -8.18 20.76 -16.05
C GLU A 109 -9.71 20.72 -16.06
N TYR A 110 -10.30 19.77 -15.33
CA TYR A 110 -11.75 19.64 -15.22
C TYR A 110 -12.41 20.86 -14.56
N LEU A 111 -11.83 21.36 -13.46
CA LEU A 111 -12.31 22.57 -12.79
C LEU A 111 -12.22 23.79 -13.70
N THR A 112 -11.12 23.94 -14.43
CA THR A 112 -10.92 25.05 -15.37
C THR A 112 -11.97 24.99 -16.49
N ALA A 113 -12.25 23.80 -17.03
CA ALA A 113 -13.29 23.62 -18.05
C ALA A 113 -14.69 24.01 -17.52
N ILE A 114 -15.04 23.61 -16.29
CA ILE A 114 -16.30 24.01 -15.66
C ILE A 114 -16.39 25.52 -15.53
N ILE A 115 -15.34 26.18 -15.04
CA ILE A 115 -15.32 27.64 -14.87
C ILE A 115 -15.56 28.33 -16.21
N ILE A 116 -14.90 27.88 -17.29
CA ILE A 116 -15.10 28.42 -18.64
C ILE A 116 -16.56 28.26 -19.07
N VAL A 117 -17.15 27.08 -18.89
CA VAL A 117 -18.56 26.84 -19.23
C VAL A 117 -19.49 27.77 -18.46
N VAL A 118 -19.27 27.94 -17.15
CA VAL A 118 -20.05 28.85 -16.31
C VAL A 118 -19.92 30.29 -16.81
N VAL A 119 -18.71 30.76 -17.11
CA VAL A 119 -18.47 32.10 -17.65
C VAL A 119 -19.21 32.29 -18.97
N VAL A 120 -19.15 31.32 -19.88
CA VAL A 120 -19.87 31.36 -21.16
C VAL A 120 -21.38 31.46 -20.93
N VAL A 121 -21.94 30.65 -20.04
CA VAL A 121 -23.37 30.70 -19.70
C VAL A 121 -23.75 32.07 -19.16
N VAL A 122 -22.96 32.62 -18.23
CA VAL A 122 -23.20 33.96 -17.67
C VAL A 122 -23.17 35.03 -18.76
N VAL A 123 -22.18 34.98 -19.66
CA VAL A 123 -22.08 35.91 -20.80
C VAL A 123 -23.31 35.81 -21.69
N VAL A 124 -23.75 34.59 -22.04
CA VAL A 124 -24.96 34.37 -22.85
C VAL A 124 -26.19 34.96 -22.16
N VAL A 125 -26.36 34.73 -20.85
CA VAL A 125 -27.47 35.30 -20.07
C VAL A 125 -27.42 36.83 -20.11
N VAL A 126 -26.26 37.44 -19.90
CA VAL A 126 -26.09 38.90 -19.96
C VAL A 126 -26.46 39.43 -21.35
N VAL A 127 -26.00 38.78 -22.42
CA VAL A 127 -26.34 39.16 -23.80
C VAL A 127 -27.85 39.08 -24.02
N VAL A 128 -28.50 38.00 -23.59
CA VAL A 128 -29.96 37.85 -23.69
C VAL A 128 -30.68 38.97 -22.95
N VAL A 129 -30.26 39.28 -21.72
CA VAL A 129 -30.83 40.38 -20.93
C VAL A 129 -30.68 41.72 -21.66
N VAL A 130 -29.49 42.01 -22.19
CA VAL A 130 -29.24 43.24 -22.96
C VAL A 130 -30.16 43.31 -24.19
N VAL A 131 -30.29 42.22 -24.95
CA VAL A 131 -31.18 42.16 -26.11
C VAL A 131 -32.63 42.43 -25.70
N VAL A 132 -33.11 41.80 -24.63
CA VAL A 132 -34.46 42.03 -24.10
C VAL A 132 -34.66 43.50 -23.72
N VAL A 133 -33.72 44.09 -22.98
CA VAL A 133 -33.77 45.51 -22.60
C VAL A 133 -33.83 46.41 -23.83
N VAL A 134 -33.00 46.16 -24.83
CA VAL A 134 -33.00 46.94 -26.09
C VAL A 134 -34.34 46.83 -26.79
N VAL A 135 -34.90 45.62 -26.93
CA VAL A 135 -36.22 45.41 -27.54
C VAL A 135 -37.31 46.17 -26.78
N VAL A 136 -37.32 46.10 -25.46
CA VAL A 136 -38.28 46.83 -24.61
C VAL A 136 -38.16 48.34 -24.85
N VAL A 137 -36.95 48.88 -24.84
CA VAL A 137 -36.71 50.31 -25.09
C VAL A 137 -37.23 50.72 -26.46
N VAL A 138 -36.94 49.93 -27.51
CA VAL A 138 -37.42 50.20 -28.86
C VAL A 138 -38.95 50.23 -28.91
N ILE A 139 -39.62 49.23 -28.31
CA ILE A 139 -41.09 49.18 -28.26
C ILE A 139 -41.65 50.43 -27.57
N VAL A 140 -41.08 50.82 -26.42
CA VAL A 140 -41.52 52.02 -25.68
C VAL A 140 -41.37 53.27 -26.53
N VAL A 141 -40.23 53.45 -27.20
CA VAL A 141 -39.98 54.60 -28.09
C VAL A 141 -41.02 54.66 -29.21
N VAL A 142 -41.29 53.53 -29.87
CA VAL A 142 -42.28 53.46 -30.96
C VAL A 142 -43.67 53.86 -30.47
N VAL A 143 -44.09 53.35 -29.31
CA VAL A 143 -45.40 53.68 -28.72
C VAL A 143 -45.51 55.17 -28.38
N VAL A 144 -44.46 55.75 -27.77
CA VAL A 144 -44.45 57.17 -27.41
C VAL A 144 -44.50 58.07 -28.64
N VAL A 145 -43.82 57.70 -29.73
CA VAL A 145 -43.83 58.45 -30.99
C VAL A 145 -45.19 58.35 -31.67
N ALA A 146 -45.80 57.16 -31.70
CA ALA A 146 -47.11 56.95 -32.32
C ALA A 146 -48.27 57.63 -31.58
N ALA A 147 -48.09 57.94 -30.29
CA ALA A 147 -49.09 58.62 -29.47
C ALA A 147 -49.05 60.16 -29.57
N LYS A 148 -48.07 60.74 -30.26
CA LYS A 148 -47.95 62.18 -30.50
C LYS A 148 -48.54 62.55 -31.86
#